data_AF-C2G514-F1
#
_entry.id   AF-C2G514-F1
#
_cell.length_a   1.000
_cell.length_b   1.000
_cell.length_c   1.000
_cell.angle_alpha   90.00
_cell.angle_beta   90.00
_cell.angle_gamma   90.00
#
_symmetry.space_group_name_H-M   'P 1'
#
loop_
_entity.id
_entity.type
_entity.pdbx_description
1 polymer ?
#
loop_
_entity_poly.entity_id
_entity_poly.type
_entity_poly.pdbx_seq_one_letter_code
_entity_poly.pdbx_strand_id
1 'polypeptide(L)'
;MKYHWKRDVEILTEGEADAYVLIGDRTFGKKGTVPYVYDMGLEWKNFTGLPFAFALWVSNKKLPESFVEEFNEALKYGVEHAEDVIAGLPVYEGMDYRQYLTQNLDFHLTDAKREAVERYLELYRSL
;
A
#
# COMPACT_ATOMS: atom_id res chain seq x y z
N MET A 1 8.11 -5.64 13.86
CA MET A 1 8.37 -5.74 15.32
C MET A 1 9.75 -6.29 15.60
N LYS A 2 10.03 -7.58 15.38
CA LYS A 2 11.34 -8.24 15.62
C LYS A 2 12.57 -7.52 15.04
N TYR A 3 12.53 -7.16 13.75
CA TYR A 3 13.71 -6.62 13.03
C TYR A 3 13.94 -5.11 13.23
N HIS A 4 12.87 -4.33 13.20
CA HIS A 4 12.95 -2.86 13.30
C HIS A 4 12.82 -2.37 14.75
N TRP A 5 11.68 -2.62 15.38
CA TRP A 5 11.40 -2.16 16.75
C TRP A 5 12.01 -3.03 17.86
N LYS A 6 12.39 -4.28 17.56
CA LYS A 6 12.94 -5.27 18.50
C LYS A 6 12.09 -5.42 19.76
N ARG A 7 10.77 -5.48 19.57
CA ARG A 7 9.77 -5.71 20.62
C ARG A 7 9.00 -6.99 20.33
N ASP A 8 8.71 -7.73 21.38
CA ASP A 8 7.70 -8.78 21.35
C ASP A 8 6.33 -8.13 21.47
N VAL A 9 5.39 -8.60 20.66
CA VAL A 9 4.00 -8.16 20.70
C VAL A 9 3.09 -9.35 20.57
N GLU A 10 1.95 -9.26 21.24
CA GLU A 10 0.84 -10.18 21.06
C GLU A 10 -0.11 -9.61 20.00
N ILE A 11 -0.52 -10.46 19.05
CA ILE A 11 -1.49 -10.07 18.03
C ILE A 11 -2.83 -10.63 18.45
N LEU A 12 -3.78 -9.73 18.72
CA LEU A 12 -5.15 -10.06 19.07
C LEU A 12 -6.06 -9.81 17.86
N THR A 13 -7.00 -10.72 17.61
CA THR A 13 -8.06 -10.54 16.61
C THR A 13 -9.35 -9.98 17.21
N GLU A 14 -9.53 -10.14 18.52
CA GLU A 14 -10.68 -9.68 19.30
C GLU A 14 -10.23 -9.27 20.72
N GLY A 15 -10.98 -8.40 21.39
CA GLY A 15 -10.69 -7.93 22.75
C GLY A 15 -10.04 -6.54 22.81
N GLU A 16 -9.56 -6.17 23.99
CA GLU A 16 -8.85 -4.92 24.23
C GLU A 16 -7.37 -5.05 23.86
N ALA A 17 -6.82 -4.06 23.16
CA ALA A 17 -5.43 -4.02 22.74
C ALA A 17 -4.85 -2.61 22.94
N ASP A 18 -3.54 -2.51 23.17
CA ASP A 18 -2.84 -1.23 23.36
C ASP A 18 -2.78 -0.38 22.08
N ALA A 19 -2.87 -1.04 20.91
CA ALA A 19 -2.84 -0.42 19.60
C ALA A 19 -3.62 -1.25 18.58
N TYR A 20 -3.94 -0.65 17.44
CA TYR A 20 -4.65 -1.31 16.36
C TYR A 20 -4.03 -0.97 14.99
N VAL A 21 -4.20 -1.86 14.03
CA VAL A 21 -3.79 -1.65 12.63
C VAL A 21 -5.03 -1.39 11.78
N LEU A 22 -5.04 -0.28 11.05
CA LEU A 22 -6.07 0.04 10.07
C LEU A 22 -5.49 -0.03 8.66
N ILE A 23 -6.28 -0.57 7.73
CA ILE A 23 -5.97 -0.62 6.30
C ILE A 23 -7.18 -0.17 5.49
N GLY A 24 -6.92 0.34 4.28
CA GLY A 24 -7.93 0.88 3.37
C GLY A 24 -8.61 2.12 3.93
N ASP A 25 -9.84 2.36 3.48
CA ASP A 25 -10.61 3.58 3.75
C ASP A 25 -10.88 3.82 5.23
N ARG A 26 -10.79 2.77 6.06
CA ARG A 26 -10.90 2.87 7.53
C ARG A 26 -9.84 3.79 8.15
N THR A 27 -8.76 4.07 7.43
CA THR A 27 -7.69 4.99 7.85
C THR A 27 -8.05 6.46 7.66
N PHE A 28 -9.01 6.78 6.79
CA PHE A 28 -9.34 8.15 6.43
C PHE A 28 -10.02 8.88 7.59
N GLY A 29 -9.61 10.13 7.83
CA GLY A 29 -10.11 10.95 8.95
C GLY A 29 -9.66 10.50 10.35
N LYS A 30 -8.82 9.47 10.49
CA LYS A 30 -8.38 8.95 11.81
C LYS A 30 -7.16 9.64 12.40
N LYS A 31 -6.44 10.46 11.62
CA LYS A 31 -5.13 11.02 12.02
C LYS A 31 -5.16 11.98 13.22
N GLY A 32 -6.32 12.29 13.79
CA GLY A 32 -6.46 13.08 15.02
C GLY A 32 -7.27 12.39 16.14
N THR A 33 -7.71 11.15 15.95
CA THR A 33 -8.56 10.46 16.93
C THR A 33 -7.76 9.70 18.00
N VAL A 34 -6.45 9.62 17.83
CA VAL A 34 -5.53 8.88 18.71
C VAL A 34 -4.23 9.67 18.92
N PRO A 35 -3.53 9.47 20.05
CA PRO A 35 -2.32 10.22 20.37
C PRO A 35 -1.12 9.92 19.46
N TYR A 36 -1.08 8.74 18.83
CA TYR A 36 0.03 8.30 17.99
C TYR A 36 -0.48 7.63 16.72
N VAL A 37 0.16 7.95 15.59
CA VAL A 37 -0.15 7.38 14.28
C VAL A 37 1.17 7.05 13.58
N TYR A 38 1.30 5.82 13.12
CA TYR A 38 2.46 5.34 12.39
C TYR A 38 2.06 4.91 10.98
N ASP A 39 2.73 5.44 9.97
CA ASP A 39 2.54 5.05 8.57
C ASP A 39 3.46 3.87 8.25
N MET A 40 2.90 2.68 8.06
CA MET A 40 3.70 1.47 7.84
C MET A 40 4.52 1.50 6.54
N GLY A 41 4.10 2.26 5.52
CA GLY A 41 4.88 2.46 4.31
C GLY A 41 6.08 3.37 4.57
N LEU A 42 5.91 4.42 5.38
CA LEU A 42 7.02 5.26 5.82
C LEU A 42 8.00 4.50 6.71
N GLU A 43 7.50 3.72 7.68
CA GLU A 43 8.35 2.93 8.57
C GLU A 43 9.12 1.85 7.80
N TRP A 44 8.52 1.25 6.77
CA TRP A 44 9.24 0.37 5.85
C TRP A 44 10.39 1.09 5.14
N LYS A 45 10.13 2.29 4.61
CA LYS A 45 11.14 3.10 3.93
C LYS A 45 12.26 3.50 4.89
N ASN A 46 11.94 3.87 6.12
CA ASN A 46 12.92 4.18 7.16
C ASN A 46 13.78 2.96 7.52
N PHE A 47 13.16 1.78 7.56
CA PHE A 47 13.85 0.53 7.89
C PHE A 47 14.75 0.01 6.76
N THR A 48 14.26 0.01 5.52
CA THR A 48 14.90 -0.67 4.39
C THR A 48 15.59 0.27 3.41
N GLY A 49 15.23 1.56 3.41
CA GLY A 49 15.57 2.51 2.35
C GLY A 49 14.77 2.35 1.06
N LEU A 50 13.92 1.33 0.96
CA LEU A 50 13.20 0.96 -0.26
C LEU A 50 11.76 1.50 -0.27
N PRO A 51 11.14 1.72 -1.45
CA PRO A 51 9.71 1.96 -1.53
C PRO A 51 8.92 0.74 -1.00
N PHE A 52 7.64 0.92 -0.69
CA PHE A 52 6.75 -0.20 -0.35
C PHE A 52 5.79 -0.49 -1.50
N ALA A 53 5.77 -1.74 -1.97
CA ALA A 53 4.84 -2.21 -3.00
C ALA A 53 3.63 -2.89 -2.35
N PHE A 54 2.51 -2.16 -2.24
CA PHE A 54 1.30 -2.66 -1.57
C PHE A 54 0.55 -3.74 -2.37
N ALA A 55 0.56 -3.64 -3.70
CA ALA A 55 -0.17 -4.54 -4.59
C ALA A 55 0.53 -4.65 -5.95
N LEU A 56 0.35 -5.80 -6.61
CA LEU A 56 0.89 -6.09 -7.93
C LEU A 56 -0.15 -6.89 -8.73
N TRP A 57 -0.24 -6.64 -10.03
CA TRP A 57 -0.90 -7.57 -10.96
C TRP A 57 0.10 -8.68 -11.31
N VAL A 58 -0.22 -9.91 -10.92
CA VAL A 58 0.67 -11.08 -11.07
C VAL A 58 -0.05 -12.24 -11.75
N SER A 59 0.69 -13.00 -12.55
CA SER A 59 0.21 -14.23 -13.17
C SER A 59 1.21 -15.36 -12.91
N ASN A 60 0.71 -16.55 -12.60
CA ASN A 60 1.53 -17.77 -12.46
C ASN A 60 1.80 -18.47 -13.81
N LYS A 61 1.26 -17.92 -14.90
CA LYS A 61 1.42 -18.43 -16.27
C LYS A 61 1.78 -17.29 -17.21
N LYS A 62 2.50 -17.62 -18.27
CA LYS A 62 2.70 -16.69 -19.38
C LYS A 62 1.35 -16.41 -20.04
N LEU A 63 1.00 -15.14 -20.15
CA LEU A 63 -0.21 -14.69 -20.82
C LEU A 63 0.09 -14.42 -22.32
N PRO A 64 -0.92 -14.49 -23.20
CA PRO A 64 -0.77 -14.06 -24.58
C PRO A 64 -0.30 -12.60 -24.67
N GLU A 65 0.58 -12.30 -25.62
CA GLU A 65 1.16 -10.96 -25.79
C GLU A 65 0.07 -9.91 -26.06
N SER A 66 -0.90 -10.23 -26.92
CA SER A 66 -2.04 -9.34 -27.21
C SER A 66 -2.86 -9.00 -25.96
N PHE A 67 -3.05 -9.95 -25.04
CA PHE A 67 -3.73 -9.68 -23.78
C PHE A 67 -2.92 -8.72 -22.90
N VAL A 68 -1.60 -8.92 -22.84
CA VAL A 68 -0.71 -8.05 -22.04
C VAL A 68 -0.73 -6.63 -22.58
N GLU A 69 -0.72 -6.45 -23.90
CA GLU A 69 -0.84 -5.15 -24.55
C GLU A 69 -2.18 -4.47 -24.22
N GLU A 70 -3.31 -5.15 -24.47
CA GLU A 70 -4.65 -4.62 -24.18
C GLU A 70 -4.83 -4.27 -22.69
N PHE A 71 -4.34 -5.14 -21.80
CA PHE A 71 -4.41 -4.91 -20.37
C PHE A 71 -3.59 -3.71 -19.93
N ASN A 72 -2.37 -3.54 -20.46
CA ASN A 72 -1.52 -2.40 -20.16
C ASN A 72 -2.12 -1.08 -20.67
N GLU A 73 -2.73 -1.08 -21.85
CA GLU A 73 -3.44 0.11 -22.36
C GLU A 73 -4.64 0.46 -21.48
N ALA A 74 -5.41 -0.52 -21.01
CA ALA A 74 -6.53 -0.29 -20.09
C ALA A 74 -6.05 0.28 -18.73
N LEU A 75 -4.97 -0.26 -18.17
CA LEU A 75 -4.37 0.25 -16.94
C LEU A 75 -3.85 1.68 -17.12
N LYS A 76 -3.13 1.94 -18.21
CA LYS A 76 -2.60 3.27 -18.54
C LYS A 76 -3.73 4.29 -18.64
N TYR A 77 -4.81 3.96 -19.36
CA TYR A 77 -5.98 4.83 -19.46
C TYR A 77 -6.52 5.18 -18.07
N GLY A 78 -6.70 4.19 -17.18
CA GLY A 78 -7.20 4.44 -15.83
C GLY A 78 -6.27 5.30 -14.97
N VAL A 79 -4.95 5.15 -15.12
CA VAL A 79 -3.96 5.98 -14.40
C VAL A 79 -3.95 7.42 -14.93
N GLU A 80 -4.03 7.61 -16.25
CA GLU A 80 -4.08 8.94 -16.87
C GLU A 80 -5.38 9.70 -16.54
N HIS A 81 -6.45 8.98 -16.23
CA HIS A 81 -7.78 9.51 -15.90
C HIS A 81 -8.18 9.21 -14.44
N ALA A 82 -7.21 9.14 -13.54
CA ALA A 82 -7.46 8.73 -12.15
C ALA A 82 -8.46 9.65 -11.41
N GLU A 83 -8.64 10.90 -11.83
CA GLU A 83 -9.61 11.81 -11.21
C GLU A 83 -11.08 11.49 -11.58
N ASP A 84 -11.32 10.77 -12.68
CA ASP A 84 -12.69 10.52 -13.18
C ASP A 84 -13.52 9.70 -12.18
N VAL A 85 -12.87 8.88 -11.35
CA VAL A 85 -13.56 8.08 -10.33
C VAL A 85 -14.03 8.90 -9.13
N ILE A 86 -13.47 10.10 -8.90
CA ILE A 86 -13.69 10.88 -7.67
C ILE A 86 -15.17 11.22 -7.47
N ALA A 87 -15.90 11.50 -8.55
CA ALA A 87 -17.32 11.86 -8.48
C ALA A 87 -18.21 10.76 -7.89
N GLY A 88 -17.77 9.49 -7.93
CA GLY A 88 -18.48 8.34 -7.38
C GLY A 88 -18.01 7.89 -6.01
N LEU A 89 -16.98 8.51 -5.43
CA LEU A 89 -16.41 8.09 -4.15
C LEU A 89 -17.21 8.65 -2.96
N PRO A 90 -17.30 7.90 -1.84
CA PRO A 90 -17.83 8.43 -0.59
C PRO A 90 -16.99 9.62 -0.10
N VAL A 91 -17.60 10.53 0.65
CA VAL A 91 -16.86 11.68 1.22
C VAL A 91 -16.35 11.30 2.62
N TYR A 92 -15.04 11.40 2.82
CA TYR A 92 -14.43 11.32 4.16
C TYR A 92 -13.82 12.66 4.56
N GLU A 93 -14.01 13.01 5.83
CA GLU A 93 -13.44 14.23 6.40
C GLU A 93 -11.90 14.22 6.30
N GLY A 94 -11.35 15.31 5.76
CA GLY A 94 -9.90 15.49 5.59
C GLY A 94 -9.26 14.66 4.47
N MET A 95 -10.05 13.97 3.64
CA MET A 95 -9.53 13.21 2.49
C MET A 95 -9.47 14.07 1.23
N ASP A 96 -8.26 14.26 0.70
CA ASP A 96 -8.05 14.80 -0.65
C ASP A 96 -7.79 13.65 -1.63
N TYR A 97 -8.85 13.23 -2.34
CA TYR A 97 -8.76 12.15 -3.31
C TYR A 97 -7.87 12.48 -4.51
N ARG A 98 -7.84 13.74 -4.94
CA ARG A 98 -6.98 14.15 -6.06
C ARG A 98 -5.53 13.94 -5.66
N GLN A 99 -5.13 14.47 -4.51
CA GLN A 99 -3.77 14.26 -4.00
C GLN A 99 -3.47 12.77 -3.81
N TYR A 100 -4.39 12.02 -3.17
CA TYR A 100 -4.18 10.60 -2.92
C TYR A 100 -3.93 9.80 -4.21
N LEU A 101 -4.77 9.99 -5.23
CA LEU A 101 -4.71 9.21 -6.47
C LEU A 101 -3.59 9.66 -7.42
N THR A 102 -3.19 10.93 -7.41
CA THR A 102 -2.24 11.49 -8.39
C THR A 102 -0.84 11.76 -7.85
N GLN A 103 -0.68 11.88 -6.52
CA GLN A 103 0.60 12.22 -5.89
C GLN A 103 1.09 11.17 -4.89
N ASN A 104 0.18 10.54 -4.13
CA ASN A 104 0.56 9.58 -3.09
C ASN A 104 0.65 8.14 -3.62
N LEU A 105 -0.21 7.76 -4.56
CA LEU A 105 -0.13 6.47 -5.23
C LEU A 105 0.85 6.55 -6.41
N ASP A 106 1.72 5.54 -6.49
CA ASP A 106 2.63 5.36 -7.61
C ASP A 106 2.42 3.97 -8.23
N PHE A 107 1.80 3.96 -9.40
CA PHE A 107 1.35 2.78 -10.12
C PHE A 107 2.45 2.06 -10.92
N HIS A 108 3.63 2.67 -11.09
CA HIS A 108 4.68 2.11 -11.95
C HIS A 108 5.53 1.10 -11.19
N LEU A 109 5.66 -0.13 -11.70
CA LEU A 109 6.55 -1.14 -11.12
C LEU A 109 8.01 -0.89 -11.52
N THR A 110 8.72 -0.13 -10.70
CA THR A 110 10.16 0.16 -10.87
C THR A 110 11.05 -0.96 -10.32
N ASP A 111 12.33 -0.96 -10.70
CA ASP A 111 13.31 -1.93 -10.18
C ASP A 111 13.44 -1.85 -8.65
N ALA A 112 13.43 -0.64 -8.08
CA ALA A 112 13.44 -0.46 -6.63
C ALA A 112 12.21 -1.07 -5.94
N LYS A 113 11.04 -1.06 -6.58
CA LYS A 113 9.84 -1.76 -6.07
C LYS A 113 9.96 -3.28 -6.23
N ARG A 114 10.62 -3.78 -7.26
CA ARG A 114 10.92 -5.22 -7.39
C ARG A 114 11.87 -5.67 -6.28
N GLU A 115 12.94 -4.92 -6.03
CA GLU A 115 13.86 -5.15 -4.91
C GLU A 115 13.13 -5.10 -3.56
N ALA A 116 12.21 -4.15 -3.37
CA ALA A 116 11.39 -4.08 -2.16
C ALA A 116 10.55 -5.34 -1.93
N VAL A 117 9.96 -5.90 -2.99
CA VAL A 117 9.18 -7.14 -2.93
C VAL A 117 10.08 -8.32 -2.56
N GLU A 118 11.26 -8.42 -3.18
CA GLU A 118 12.25 -9.46 -2.86
C GLU A 118 12.68 -9.36 -1.39
N ARG A 119 13.04 -8.16 -0.91
CA ARG A 119 13.39 -7.91 0.48
C ARG A 119 12.26 -8.28 1.44
N TYR A 120 11.01 -7.95 1.11
CA TYR A 120 9.87 -8.34 1.91
C TYR A 120 9.75 -9.88 2.01
N LEU A 121 9.89 -10.59 0.90
CA LEU A 121 9.81 -12.05 0.87
C LEU A 121 10.96 -12.72 1.63
N GLU A 122 12.17 -12.19 1.58
CA GLU A 122 13.32 -12.64 2.38
C GLU A 122 13.01 -12.54 3.88
N LEU A 123 12.55 -11.37 4.33
CA LEU A 123 12.19 -11.14 5.72
C LEU A 123 11.04 -12.04 6.17
N TYR A 124 10.03 -12.23 5.31
CA TYR A 124 8.89 -13.09 5.61
C TYR A 124 9.29 -14.56 5.83
N ARG A 125 10.22 -15.09 5.01
CA ARG A 125 10.75 -16.46 5.17
C ARG A 125 11.57 -16.66 6.45
N SER A 126 12.01 -15.58 7.09
CA SER A 126 12.82 -15.61 8.31
C SER A 126 12.01 -15.38 9.60
N LEU A 127 10.69 -15.23 9.49
CA LEU A 127 9.78 -15.15 10.63
C LEU A 127 9.62 -16.53 11.26
#